data_AF-A0A2H5FQG7-F1
#
_entry.id   AF-A0A2H5FQG7-F1
#
_cell.length_a   1.000
_cell.length_b   1.000
_cell.length_c   1.000
_cell.angle_alpha   90.00
_cell.angle_beta   90.00
_cell.angle_gamma   90.00
#
_symmetry.space_group_name_H-M   'P 1'
#
loop_
_entity.id
_entity.type
_entity.pdbx_description
1 polymer ?
#
loop_
_entity_poly.entity_id
_entity_poly.type
_entity_poly.pdbx_seq_one_letter_code
_entity_poly.pdbx_strand_id
1 'polypeptide(L)'
;MTNLTNVRKFLERVEEVIPTYSDPQIMRQIVEAFGFNNLKTTNEEFKFFIHKIQKTPIDLSLLINKVKIDVLSKAPLCELLDYIETNNLITNNEILAAASTLQVQIHALCLLEAITVTMDNSNDFGNNVYQHIIKNRGPGYTGNPYWNFFFGTPFSTELFGRIKKISVEPGMTSIIFHRLMGASPEIEADLDEFVAQFQLSGWNADIELARFETQTTSTIAAMGVNILEASVTDCIGTSSDSGGKLNAEAGFGLIEIMEQNRYSTSFKMLNTILPEGTSLENNLSYSLIPDLKVDNSPKKVSQFHIPWQWRDLYNCWNLRFVIANLDPVLVPLKLLIPTVFSAEPANFKEVRVLTLFLLVNIVIDKDTRKNPIFANHFFFKNAKEMLLKWGEINKNYANKLLQELCSEPKETDELYHQALNERFPYLSLGSHLLKYIMDPHGFRVRAKPLQALGSHSFFSNPAPKTKTEDQINDNQYQP
;
A
#
# COMPACT_ATOMS: atom_id res chain seq x y z
N MET A 1 -27.46 8.74 10.52
CA MET A 1 -27.76 8.58 9.09
C MET A 1 -27.11 9.75 8.37
N THR A 2 -26.17 9.49 7.46
CA THR A 2 -25.34 10.50 6.80
C THR A 2 -26.18 11.36 5.84
N ASN A 3 -26.07 12.69 5.95
CA ASN A 3 -26.72 13.61 5.02
C ASN A 3 -25.83 13.87 3.79
N LEU A 4 -26.08 13.14 2.70
CA LEU A 4 -25.30 13.29 1.45
C LEU A 4 -25.38 14.68 0.82
N THR A 5 -26.40 15.49 1.14
CA THR A 5 -26.49 16.88 0.68
C THR A 5 -25.37 17.72 1.30
N ASN A 6 -25.09 17.54 2.60
CA ASN A 6 -23.99 18.22 3.28
C ASN A 6 -22.64 17.80 2.71
N VAL A 7 -22.45 16.50 2.46
CA VAL A 7 -21.21 15.98 1.85
C VAL A 7 -20.97 16.61 0.49
N ARG A 8 -21.98 16.66 -0.38
CA ARG A 8 -21.88 17.29 -1.70
C ARG A 8 -21.53 18.78 -1.60
N LYS A 9 -22.20 19.50 -0.70
CA LYS A 9 -21.93 20.91 -0.44
C LYS A 9 -20.48 21.16 0.00
N PHE A 10 -19.95 20.32 0.90
CA PHE A 10 -18.54 20.42 1.30
C PHE A 10 -17.60 20.21 0.11
N LEU A 11 -17.83 19.16 -0.69
CA LEU A 11 -16.99 18.85 -1.84
C LEU A 11 -17.05 19.96 -2.91
N GLU A 12 -18.21 20.56 -3.14
CA GLU A 12 -18.37 21.71 -4.05
C GLU A 12 -17.54 22.91 -3.61
N ARG A 13 -17.56 23.26 -2.31
CA ARG A 13 -16.74 24.35 -1.75
C ARG A 13 -15.23 24.12 -1.95
N VAL A 14 -14.78 22.87 -1.88
CA VAL A 14 -13.37 22.51 -2.12
C VAL A 14 -13.06 22.55 -3.63
N GLU A 15 -13.97 22.07 -4.46
CA GLU A 15 -13.83 22.07 -5.93
C GLU A 15 -13.70 23.49 -6.50
N GLU A 16 -14.36 24.49 -5.90
CA GLU A 16 -14.25 25.91 -6.28
C GLU A 16 -12.82 26.48 -6.26
N VAL A 17 -11.91 25.88 -5.47
CA VAL A 17 -10.51 26.33 -5.36
C VAL A 17 -9.51 25.40 -6.05
N ILE A 18 -9.96 24.30 -6.66
CA ILE A 18 -9.12 23.35 -7.38
C ILE A 18 -9.09 23.72 -8.87
N PRO A 19 -7.91 23.85 -9.49
CA PRO A 19 -7.83 24.12 -10.92
C PRO A 19 -8.27 22.89 -11.74
N THR A 20 -9.09 23.13 -12.76
CA THR A 20 -9.55 22.09 -13.70
C THR A 20 -8.54 21.75 -14.78
N TYR A 21 -7.44 22.50 -14.89
CA TYR A 21 -6.34 22.24 -15.81
C TYR A 21 -5.02 22.14 -15.06
N SER A 22 -4.11 21.31 -15.57
CA SER A 22 -2.73 21.28 -15.06
C SER A 22 -1.96 22.54 -15.43
N ASP A 23 -1.09 22.98 -14.54
CA ASP A 23 -0.08 24.02 -14.73
C ASP A 23 1.25 23.37 -15.13
N PRO A 24 1.75 23.62 -16.35
CA PRO A 24 3.03 23.06 -16.82
C PRO A 24 4.24 23.41 -15.97
N GLN A 25 4.26 24.58 -15.32
CA GLN A 25 5.36 24.99 -14.45
C GLN A 25 5.37 24.17 -13.16
N ILE A 26 4.21 24.02 -12.52
CA ILE A 26 4.07 23.17 -11.33
C ILE A 26 4.43 21.73 -11.68
N MET A 27 3.95 21.22 -12.83
CA MET A 27 4.26 19.86 -13.29
C MET A 27 5.76 19.63 -13.50
N ARG A 28 6.49 20.58 -14.11
CA ARG A 28 7.95 20.50 -14.22
C ARG A 28 8.62 20.37 -12.86
N GLN A 29 8.21 21.20 -11.89
CA GLN A 29 8.78 21.18 -10.55
C GLN A 29 8.47 19.87 -9.81
N ILE A 30 7.25 19.32 -9.94
CA ILE A 30 6.90 18.03 -9.32
C ILE A 30 7.68 16.87 -9.97
N VAL A 31 7.76 16.83 -11.31
CA VAL A 31 8.53 15.79 -12.04
C VAL A 31 10.00 15.82 -11.64
N GLU A 32 10.58 17.02 -11.52
CA GLU A 32 11.95 17.20 -11.04
C GLU A 32 12.10 16.77 -9.58
N ALA A 33 11.19 17.17 -8.69
CA ALA A 33 11.22 16.84 -7.28
C ALA A 33 11.10 15.33 -7.02
N PHE A 34 10.31 14.62 -7.84
CA PHE A 34 10.22 13.16 -7.78
C PHE A 34 11.43 12.47 -8.43
N GLY A 35 12.23 13.19 -9.22
CA GLY A 35 13.39 12.66 -9.93
C GLY A 35 13.07 11.95 -11.26
N PHE A 36 11.85 12.09 -11.77
CA PHE A 36 11.38 11.40 -12.98
C PHE A 36 11.87 12.03 -14.28
N ASN A 37 12.47 13.23 -14.24
CA ASN A 37 13.13 13.85 -15.39
C ASN A 37 14.24 12.97 -16.01
N ASN A 38 14.85 12.09 -15.20
CA ASN A 38 15.94 11.21 -15.61
C ASN A 38 15.54 9.72 -15.61
N LEU A 39 14.25 9.41 -15.57
CA LEU A 39 13.77 8.03 -15.69
C LEU A 39 14.13 7.47 -17.07
N LYS A 40 14.85 6.35 -17.09
CA LYS A 40 15.12 5.60 -18.31
C LYS A 40 14.04 4.54 -18.48
N THR A 41 13.25 4.66 -19.55
CA THR A 41 12.19 3.70 -19.88
C THR A 41 12.11 3.50 -21.39
N THR A 42 11.56 2.38 -21.82
CA THR A 42 11.17 2.05 -23.20
C THR A 42 9.71 2.38 -23.50
N ASN A 43 8.93 2.80 -22.49
CA ASN A 43 7.53 3.18 -22.65
C ASN A 43 7.40 4.57 -23.31
N GLU A 44 7.27 4.59 -24.64
CA GLU A 44 7.19 5.82 -25.43
C GLU A 44 5.93 6.65 -25.15
N GLU A 45 4.80 6.01 -24.84
CA GLU A 45 3.55 6.70 -24.52
C GLU A 45 3.66 7.46 -23.20
N PHE A 46 4.29 6.86 -22.18
CA PHE A 46 4.57 7.54 -20.92
C PHE A 46 5.57 8.70 -21.10
N LYS A 47 6.62 8.51 -21.91
CA LYS A 47 7.55 9.62 -22.24
C LYS A 47 6.83 10.78 -22.91
N PHE A 48 5.96 10.48 -23.87
CA PHE A 48 5.16 11.49 -24.55
C PHE A 48 4.26 12.23 -23.57
N PHE A 49 3.56 11.51 -22.69
CA PHE A 49 2.73 12.11 -21.65
C PHE A 49 3.52 13.04 -20.72
N ILE A 50 4.66 12.58 -20.18
CA ILE A 50 5.52 13.38 -19.30
C ILE A 50 6.06 14.62 -20.03
N HIS A 51 6.39 14.51 -21.32
CA HIS A 51 6.82 15.65 -22.11
C HIS A 51 5.70 16.67 -22.31
N LYS A 52 4.48 16.18 -22.60
CA LYS A 52 3.30 17.00 -22.86
C LYS A 52 2.87 17.77 -21.62
N ILE A 53 2.71 17.10 -20.48
CA ILE A 53 2.20 17.71 -19.24
C ILE A 53 3.12 18.82 -18.67
N GLN A 54 4.41 18.78 -19.01
CA GLN A 54 5.40 19.80 -18.66
C GLN A 54 5.42 21.02 -19.59
N LYS A 55 4.70 20.96 -20.72
CA LYS A 55 4.69 22.01 -21.75
C LYS A 55 3.32 22.62 -21.99
N THR A 56 2.27 21.82 -21.94
CA THR A 56 0.90 22.22 -22.27
C THR A 56 -0.04 21.82 -21.14
N PRO A 57 -0.98 22.69 -20.73
CA PRO A 57 -2.05 22.30 -19.82
C PRO A 57 -2.83 21.10 -20.35
N ILE A 58 -3.19 20.18 -19.47
CA ILE A 58 -4.13 19.08 -19.73
C ILE A 58 -5.36 19.23 -18.83
N ASP A 59 -6.50 18.77 -19.29
CA ASP A 59 -7.76 18.80 -18.54
C ASP A 59 -7.74 17.75 -17.41
N LEU A 60 -8.00 18.19 -16.18
CA LEU A 60 -8.06 17.37 -14.97
C LEU A 60 -9.50 17.11 -14.49
N SER A 61 -10.51 17.62 -15.19
CA SER A 61 -11.91 17.55 -14.77
C SER A 61 -12.39 16.10 -14.58
N LEU A 62 -11.99 15.18 -15.46
CA LEU A 62 -12.33 13.76 -15.37
C LEU A 62 -11.71 13.10 -14.14
N LEU A 63 -10.44 13.41 -13.85
CA LEU A 63 -9.74 12.94 -12.66
C LEU A 63 -10.38 13.48 -11.37
N ILE A 64 -10.63 14.79 -11.31
CA ILE A 64 -11.25 15.47 -10.15
C ILE A 64 -12.65 14.89 -9.88
N ASN A 65 -13.47 14.77 -10.92
CA ASN A 65 -14.81 14.21 -10.80
C ASN A 65 -14.77 12.75 -10.36
N LYS A 66 -13.81 11.95 -10.84
CA LYS A 66 -13.63 10.57 -10.40
C LYS A 66 -13.33 10.49 -8.90
N VAL A 67 -12.37 11.28 -8.41
CA VAL A 67 -12.06 11.34 -6.97
C VAL A 67 -13.30 11.74 -6.16
N LYS A 68 -14.07 12.72 -6.62
CA LYS A 68 -15.32 13.15 -5.97
C LYS A 68 -16.35 12.01 -5.87
N ILE A 69 -16.59 11.30 -6.97
CA ILE A 69 -17.50 10.14 -7.01
C ILE A 69 -17.00 9.04 -6.06
N ASP A 70 -15.71 8.77 -6.06
CA ASP A 70 -15.10 7.71 -5.25
C ASP A 70 -15.09 8.03 -3.74
N VAL A 71 -15.06 9.32 -3.37
CA VAL A 71 -15.28 9.74 -1.98
C VAL A 71 -16.74 9.53 -1.59
N LEU A 72 -17.67 9.90 -2.47
CA LEU A 72 -19.11 9.75 -2.23
C LEU A 72 -19.58 8.29 -2.11
N SER A 73 -18.81 7.33 -2.64
CA SER A 73 -19.12 5.90 -2.53
C SER A 73 -18.68 5.27 -1.21
N LYS A 74 -17.84 5.94 -0.41
CA LYS A 74 -17.25 5.37 0.82
C LYS A 74 -17.94 5.90 2.07
N ALA A 75 -18.79 5.08 2.67
CA ALA A 75 -19.64 5.47 3.80
C ALA A 75 -18.89 6.13 4.98
N PRO A 76 -17.74 5.60 5.46
CA PRO A 76 -17.00 6.24 6.55
C PRO A 76 -16.50 7.66 6.23
N LEU A 77 -16.07 7.91 4.98
CA LEU A 77 -15.65 9.24 4.55
C LEU A 77 -16.85 10.19 4.44
N CYS A 78 -17.97 9.72 3.88
CA CYS A 78 -19.20 10.51 3.83
C CYS A 78 -19.67 10.92 5.24
N GLU A 79 -19.60 10.03 6.22
CA GLU A 79 -19.95 10.35 7.61
C GLU A 79 -19.03 11.43 8.21
N LEU A 80 -17.73 11.37 7.92
CA LEU A 80 -16.78 12.40 8.35
C LEU A 80 -17.08 13.75 7.72
N LEU A 81 -17.28 13.79 6.39
CA LEU A 81 -17.53 15.03 5.67
C LEU A 81 -18.86 15.68 6.06
N ASP A 82 -19.90 14.87 6.32
CA ASP A 82 -21.18 15.35 6.85
C ASP A 82 -21.00 15.96 8.24
N TYR A 83 -20.21 15.33 9.11
CA TYR A 83 -19.90 15.87 10.43
C TYR A 83 -19.14 17.21 10.34
N ILE A 84 -18.14 17.31 9.46
CA ILE A 84 -17.37 18.54 9.24
C ILE A 84 -18.28 19.69 8.78
N GLU A 85 -19.16 19.44 7.81
CA GLU A 85 -20.06 20.45 7.28
C GLU A 85 -21.14 20.84 8.31
N THR A 86 -21.74 19.85 8.99
CA THR A 86 -22.78 20.08 9.99
C THR A 86 -22.29 20.94 11.16
N ASN A 87 -21.05 20.72 11.58
CA ASN A 87 -20.44 21.45 12.70
C ASN A 87 -19.62 22.66 12.25
N ASN A 88 -19.62 23.00 10.96
CA ASN A 88 -18.85 24.10 10.37
C ASN A 88 -17.36 24.08 10.77
N LEU A 89 -16.74 22.90 10.79
CA LEU A 89 -15.37 22.73 11.29
C LEU A 89 -14.30 23.30 10.34
N ILE A 90 -14.66 23.52 9.07
CA ILE A 90 -13.81 24.13 8.05
C ILE A 90 -14.56 25.29 7.39
N THR A 91 -14.00 26.49 7.47
CA THR A 91 -14.57 27.70 6.84
C THR A 91 -14.09 27.91 5.40
N ASN A 92 -14.81 28.71 4.60
CA ASN A 92 -14.37 29.07 3.24
C ASN A 92 -13.01 29.79 3.22
N ASN A 93 -12.72 30.61 4.25
CA ASN A 93 -11.43 31.29 4.37
C ASN A 93 -10.28 30.30 4.58
N GLU A 94 -10.52 29.21 5.32
CA GLU A 94 -9.52 28.14 5.50
C GLU A 94 -9.32 27.35 4.22
N ILE A 95 -10.39 27.07 3.45
CA ILE A 95 -10.29 26.44 2.13
C ILE A 95 -9.47 27.30 1.17
N LEU A 96 -9.75 28.61 1.11
CA LEU A 96 -8.98 29.56 0.30
C LEU A 96 -7.51 29.64 0.74
N ALA A 97 -7.24 29.62 2.05
CA ALA A 97 -5.88 29.60 2.57
C ALA A 97 -5.12 28.30 2.21
N ALA A 98 -5.83 27.18 2.09
CA ALA A 98 -5.27 25.89 1.67
C ALA A 98 -5.17 25.70 0.14
N ALA A 99 -5.70 26.63 -0.66
CA ALA A 99 -5.84 26.47 -2.11
C ALA A 99 -4.51 26.19 -2.84
N SER A 100 -3.41 26.82 -2.41
CA SER A 100 -2.08 26.58 -3.01
C SER A 100 -1.58 25.15 -2.77
N THR A 101 -1.78 24.62 -1.56
CA THR A 101 -1.46 23.22 -1.24
C THR A 101 -2.35 22.27 -2.03
N LEU A 102 -3.66 22.54 -2.11
CA LEU A 102 -4.61 21.73 -2.91
C LEU A 102 -4.25 21.72 -4.39
N GLN A 103 -3.80 22.86 -4.93
CA GLN A 103 -3.29 22.95 -6.29
C GLN A 103 -2.08 22.03 -6.48
N VAL A 104 -1.06 22.08 -5.64
CA VAL A 104 0.08 21.15 -5.76
C VAL A 104 -0.36 19.69 -5.64
N GLN A 105 -1.28 19.39 -4.73
CA GLN A 105 -1.81 18.04 -4.52
C GLN A 105 -2.55 17.49 -5.74
N ILE A 106 -3.38 18.27 -6.44
CA ILE A 106 -4.09 17.76 -7.63
C ILE A 106 -3.14 17.49 -8.80
N HIS A 107 -2.07 18.28 -8.92
CA HIS A 107 -1.04 18.06 -9.95
C HIS A 107 -0.21 16.83 -9.63
N ALA A 108 0.21 16.67 -8.37
CA ALA A 108 0.89 15.48 -7.90
C ALA A 108 0.01 14.22 -8.06
N LEU A 109 -1.28 14.32 -7.76
CA LEU A 109 -2.23 13.23 -7.92
C LEU A 109 -2.34 12.78 -9.37
N CYS A 110 -2.45 13.71 -10.33
CA CYS A 110 -2.46 13.40 -11.76
C CYS A 110 -1.19 12.66 -12.19
N LEU A 111 -0.01 13.13 -11.78
CA LEU A 111 1.25 12.47 -12.10
C LEU A 111 1.36 11.09 -11.46
N LEU A 112 0.95 10.95 -10.19
CA LEU A 112 1.00 9.68 -9.47
C LEU A 112 0.01 8.65 -10.03
N GLU A 113 -1.18 9.08 -10.46
CA GLU A 113 -2.14 8.26 -11.20
C GLU A 113 -1.54 7.78 -12.51
N ALA A 114 -0.97 8.68 -13.31
CA ALA A 114 -0.34 8.31 -14.57
C ALA A 114 0.82 7.31 -14.39
N ILE A 115 1.67 7.49 -13.37
CA ILE A 115 2.75 6.53 -13.08
C ILE A 115 2.17 5.20 -12.60
N THR A 116 1.22 5.22 -11.67
CA THR A 116 0.64 3.99 -11.07
C THR A 116 -0.07 3.15 -12.13
N VAL A 117 -0.98 3.74 -12.90
CA VAL A 117 -1.73 3.02 -13.94
C VAL A 117 -0.79 2.46 -15.01
N THR A 118 0.31 3.16 -15.32
CA THR A 118 1.33 2.66 -16.25
C THR A 118 2.11 1.50 -15.64
N MET A 119 2.50 1.57 -14.36
CA MET A 119 3.18 0.46 -13.66
C MET A 119 2.30 -0.78 -13.55
N ASP A 120 1.00 -0.62 -13.28
CA ASP A 120 0.06 -1.73 -13.17
C ASP A 120 -0.10 -2.49 -14.48
N ASN A 121 -0.05 -1.75 -15.60
CA ASN A 121 -0.45 -2.26 -16.91
C ASN A 121 0.69 -2.62 -17.84
N SER A 122 1.87 -2.00 -17.74
CA SER A 122 3.03 -2.36 -18.57
C SER A 122 3.84 -3.49 -17.94
N ASN A 123 4.34 -4.39 -18.78
CA ASN A 123 5.17 -5.52 -18.34
C ASN A 123 6.58 -5.11 -17.87
N ASP A 124 7.08 -3.96 -18.32
CA ASP A 124 8.46 -3.50 -18.10
C ASP A 124 8.57 -2.18 -17.32
N PHE A 125 7.54 -1.32 -17.33
CA PHE A 125 7.62 0.01 -16.74
C PHE A 125 7.82 -0.02 -15.22
N GLY A 126 7.16 -0.94 -14.51
CA GLY A 126 7.38 -1.15 -13.08
C GLY A 126 8.85 -1.49 -12.76
N ASN A 127 9.50 -2.31 -13.59
CA ASN A 127 10.93 -2.60 -13.49
C ASN A 127 11.76 -1.33 -13.74
N ASN A 128 11.42 -0.51 -14.74
CA ASN A 128 12.14 0.74 -15.01
C ASN A 128 12.09 1.70 -13.80
N VAL A 129 10.92 1.84 -13.18
CA VAL A 129 10.74 2.65 -11.96
C VAL A 129 11.55 2.09 -10.79
N TYR A 130 11.51 0.77 -10.58
CA TYR A 130 12.31 0.10 -9.56
C TYR A 130 13.81 0.34 -9.75
N GLN A 131 14.32 0.10 -10.96
CA GLN A 131 15.74 0.31 -11.30
C GLN A 131 16.15 1.78 -11.12
N HIS A 132 15.28 2.72 -11.46
CA HIS A 132 15.53 4.14 -11.23
C HIS A 132 15.65 4.45 -9.73
N ILE A 133 14.75 3.91 -8.91
CA ILE A 133 14.74 4.12 -7.45
C ILE A 133 15.97 3.48 -6.79
N ILE A 134 16.26 2.20 -7.05
CA ILE A 134 17.38 1.52 -6.38
C ILE A 134 18.72 2.15 -6.75
N LYS A 135 18.89 2.60 -8.00
CA LYS A 135 20.12 3.28 -8.44
C LYS A 135 20.40 4.55 -7.64
N ASN A 136 19.35 5.24 -7.19
CA ASN A 136 19.49 6.46 -6.39
C ASN A 136 19.94 6.18 -4.94
N ARG A 137 19.93 4.92 -4.48
CA ARG A 137 20.36 4.54 -3.12
C ARG A 137 21.88 4.39 -2.97
N GLY A 138 22.64 4.54 -4.05
CA GLY A 138 24.10 4.43 -4.06
C GLY A 138 24.62 3.00 -4.29
N PRO A 139 25.95 2.80 -4.24
CA PRO A 139 26.57 1.51 -4.48
C PRO A 139 26.31 0.54 -3.30
N GLY A 140 25.98 -0.71 -3.59
CA GLY A 140 25.84 -1.75 -2.57
C GLY A 140 24.88 -2.88 -2.96
N TYR A 141 24.61 -3.76 -2.00
CA TYR A 141 23.76 -4.93 -2.16
C TYR A 141 22.28 -4.56 -1.99
N THR A 142 21.76 -3.72 -2.90
CA THR A 142 20.42 -3.10 -2.81
C THR A 142 19.26 -4.08 -2.95
N GLY A 143 19.51 -5.34 -3.32
CA GLY A 143 18.51 -6.41 -3.29
C GLY A 143 18.35 -7.05 -1.91
N ASN A 144 19.19 -6.72 -0.93
CA ASN A 144 19.12 -7.26 0.43
C ASN A 144 18.38 -6.32 1.39
N PRO A 145 17.35 -6.82 2.09
CA PRO A 145 16.55 -5.98 2.97
C PRO A 145 17.31 -5.48 4.21
N TYR A 146 18.24 -6.26 4.76
CA TYR A 146 19.08 -5.82 5.88
C TYR A 146 20.05 -4.72 5.45
N TRP A 147 20.67 -4.87 4.28
CA TRP A 147 21.51 -3.82 3.71
C TRP A 147 20.71 -2.53 3.51
N ASN A 148 19.50 -2.64 2.95
CA ASN A 148 18.62 -1.49 2.75
C ASN A 148 18.20 -0.83 4.07
N PHE A 149 17.96 -1.62 5.12
CA PHE A 149 17.62 -1.12 6.45
C PHE A 149 18.75 -0.30 7.08
N PHE A 150 19.98 -0.83 7.06
CA PHE A 150 21.12 -0.22 7.73
C PHE A 150 21.84 0.84 6.89
N PHE A 151 21.92 0.65 5.57
CA PHE A 151 22.79 1.45 4.68
C PHE A 151 22.07 2.03 3.47
N GLY A 152 21.05 1.35 2.92
CA GLY A 152 20.29 1.84 1.76
C GLY A 152 19.17 2.84 2.08
N THR A 153 19.08 3.30 3.34
CA THR A 153 18.10 4.28 3.80
C THR A 153 18.80 5.42 4.54
N PRO A 154 18.51 6.70 4.21
CA PRO A 154 19.15 7.86 4.83
C PRO A 154 19.16 7.78 6.36
N PHE A 155 20.28 8.11 7.02
CA PHE A 155 20.43 7.98 8.48
C PHE A 155 19.35 8.74 9.29
N SER A 156 18.84 9.85 8.75
CA SER A 156 17.78 10.66 9.35
C SER A 156 16.38 10.05 9.29
N THR A 157 16.18 8.93 8.61
CA THR A 157 14.87 8.27 8.53
C THR A 157 14.52 7.55 9.84
N GLU A 158 13.33 7.84 10.38
CA GLU A 158 12.77 7.20 11.56
C GLU A 158 12.55 5.69 11.36
N LEU A 159 12.49 4.96 12.47
CA LEU A 159 12.36 3.49 12.47
C LEU A 159 11.17 2.99 11.63
N PHE A 160 10.00 3.62 11.77
CA PHE A 160 8.82 3.26 10.98
C PHE A 160 9.07 3.39 9.48
N GLY A 161 9.69 4.50 9.04
CA GLY A 161 10.02 4.73 7.63
C GLY A 161 11.01 3.70 7.08
N ARG A 162 12.02 3.31 7.87
CA ARG A 162 12.97 2.25 7.51
C ARG A 162 12.28 0.89 7.35
N ILE A 163 11.49 0.50 8.35
CA ILE A 163 10.72 -0.77 8.33
C ILE A 163 9.79 -0.77 7.11
N LYS A 164 9.08 0.34 6.87
CA LYS A 164 8.14 0.43 5.76
C LYS A 164 8.84 0.23 4.41
N LYS A 165 10.00 0.87 4.20
CA LYS A 165 10.79 0.77 2.97
C LYS A 165 11.22 -0.68 2.66
N ILE A 166 11.70 -1.43 3.66
CA ILE A 166 12.12 -2.83 3.46
C ILE A 166 10.94 -3.81 3.39
N SER A 167 9.79 -3.47 4.00
CA SER A 167 8.60 -4.33 4.04
C SER A 167 7.83 -4.37 2.72
N VAL A 168 7.96 -3.34 1.88
CA VAL A 168 7.24 -3.23 0.59
C VAL A 168 8.02 -3.83 -0.58
N GLU A 169 9.34 -3.99 -0.44
CA GLU A 169 10.22 -4.49 -1.49
C GLU A 169 9.85 -5.89 -2.01
N PRO A 170 9.51 -6.89 -1.16
CA PRO A 170 9.12 -8.23 -1.64
C PRO A 170 7.91 -8.21 -2.55
N GLY A 171 6.92 -7.39 -2.21
CA GLY A 171 5.74 -7.20 -3.04
C GLY A 171 6.12 -6.59 -4.39
N MET A 172 7.00 -5.59 -4.40
CA MET A 172 7.47 -4.96 -5.63
C MET A 172 8.27 -5.92 -6.51
N THR A 173 9.22 -6.68 -5.94
CA THR A 173 10.05 -7.62 -6.71
C THR A 173 9.23 -8.78 -7.26
N SER A 174 8.27 -9.30 -6.48
CA SER A 174 7.30 -10.30 -6.96
C SER A 174 6.48 -9.77 -8.14
N ILE A 175 5.92 -8.56 -8.05
CA ILE A 175 5.15 -7.97 -9.16
C ILE A 175 6.03 -7.84 -10.41
N ILE A 176 7.24 -7.31 -10.27
CA ILE A 176 8.17 -7.16 -11.40
C ILE A 176 8.45 -8.51 -12.06
N PHE A 177 8.78 -9.55 -11.27
CA PHE A 177 9.05 -10.88 -11.80
C PHE A 177 7.87 -11.37 -12.67
N HIS A 178 6.65 -11.38 -12.12
CA HIS A 178 5.47 -11.84 -12.84
C HIS A 178 5.14 -11.00 -14.08
N ARG A 179 5.40 -9.68 -14.04
CA ARG A 179 5.20 -8.77 -15.18
C ARG A 179 6.20 -9.01 -16.30
N LEU A 180 7.48 -9.20 -15.98
CA LEU A 180 8.52 -9.48 -16.97
C LEU A 180 8.29 -10.81 -17.68
N MET A 181 7.74 -11.81 -16.99
CA MET A 181 7.38 -13.09 -17.58
C MET A 181 6.15 -13.01 -18.50
N GLY A 182 5.33 -11.97 -18.39
CA GLY A 182 4.12 -11.79 -19.20
C GLY A 182 3.21 -13.03 -19.15
N ALA A 183 2.80 -13.53 -20.32
CA ALA A 183 1.99 -14.73 -20.45
C ALA A 183 2.79 -16.05 -20.44
N SER A 184 4.13 -15.99 -20.43
CA SER A 184 4.96 -17.18 -20.43
C SER A 184 4.82 -17.96 -19.10
N PRO A 185 4.87 -19.30 -19.12
CA PRO A 185 4.98 -20.09 -17.91
C PRO A 185 6.20 -19.68 -17.09
N GLU A 186 6.11 -19.80 -15.77
CA GLU A 186 7.21 -19.47 -14.86
C GLU A 186 7.83 -20.76 -14.33
N ILE A 187 9.15 -20.89 -14.42
CA ILE A 187 9.91 -22.01 -13.85
C ILE A 187 10.96 -21.50 -12.86
N GLU A 188 11.46 -22.39 -12.00
CA GLU A 188 12.48 -22.06 -10.99
C GLU A 188 13.74 -21.43 -11.60
N ALA A 189 14.13 -21.85 -12.81
CA ALA A 189 15.29 -21.27 -13.49
C ALA A 189 15.10 -19.79 -13.84
N ASP A 190 13.88 -19.36 -14.19
CA ASP A 190 13.57 -17.95 -14.46
C ASP A 190 13.67 -17.13 -13.18
N LEU A 191 13.20 -17.70 -12.06
CA LEU A 191 13.27 -17.08 -10.74
C LEU A 191 14.73 -16.96 -10.28
N ASP A 192 15.53 -18.02 -10.43
CA ASP A 192 16.96 -18.01 -10.09
C ASP A 192 17.72 -16.95 -10.89
N GLU A 193 17.45 -16.82 -12.19
CA GLU A 193 18.04 -15.79 -13.04
C GLU A 193 17.62 -14.38 -12.56
N PHE A 194 16.34 -14.19 -12.26
CA PHE A 194 15.83 -12.93 -11.74
C PHE A 194 16.47 -12.56 -10.39
N VAL A 195 16.54 -13.51 -9.45
CA VAL A 195 17.17 -13.32 -8.13
C VAL A 195 18.65 -12.96 -8.29
N ALA A 196 19.37 -13.62 -9.19
CA ALA A 196 20.78 -13.33 -9.47
C ALA A 196 20.96 -11.94 -10.11
N GLN A 197 20.15 -11.62 -11.13
CA GLN A 197 20.20 -10.35 -11.85
C GLN A 197 19.95 -9.16 -10.92
N PHE A 198 18.98 -9.28 -10.02
CA PHE A 198 18.57 -8.23 -9.09
C PHE A 198 19.28 -8.31 -7.74
N GLN A 199 20.19 -9.28 -7.56
CA GLN A 199 20.96 -9.47 -6.34
C GLN A 199 20.06 -9.61 -5.10
N LEU A 200 18.92 -10.30 -5.25
CA LEU A 200 17.91 -10.45 -4.20
C LEU A 200 18.38 -11.44 -3.13
N SER A 201 17.98 -11.21 -1.89
CA SER A 201 18.24 -12.15 -0.78
C SER A 201 17.25 -11.98 0.36
N GLY A 202 17.22 -12.96 1.27
CA GLY A 202 16.24 -13.02 2.34
C GLY A 202 14.82 -13.04 1.76
N TRP A 203 13.91 -12.31 2.39
CA TRP A 203 12.52 -12.25 1.94
C TRP A 203 12.31 -11.50 0.61
N ASN A 204 13.31 -10.79 0.08
CA ASN A 204 13.19 -10.16 -1.25
C ASN A 204 13.34 -11.20 -2.38
N ALA A 205 13.94 -12.35 -2.09
CA ALA A 205 14.08 -13.48 -3.02
C ALA A 205 12.99 -14.54 -2.87
N ASP A 206 12.13 -14.42 -1.85
CA ASP A 206 11.01 -15.33 -1.59
C ASP A 206 9.80 -14.96 -2.47
N ILE A 207 9.88 -15.33 -3.75
CA ILE A 207 8.86 -15.05 -4.76
C ILE A 207 8.18 -16.37 -5.14
N GLU A 208 6.86 -16.45 -4.93
CA GLU A 208 6.06 -17.62 -5.30
C GLU A 208 5.77 -17.61 -6.80
N LEU A 209 6.13 -18.69 -7.52
CA LEU A 209 5.78 -18.84 -8.95
C LEU A 209 4.26 -18.84 -9.16
N ALA A 210 3.82 -18.23 -10.26
CA ALA A 210 2.40 -18.09 -10.57
C ALA A 210 1.74 -19.43 -10.92
N ARG A 211 0.97 -19.97 -9.97
CA ARG A 211 0.15 -21.17 -10.14
C ARG A 211 -1.34 -20.79 -10.16
N PHE A 212 -1.96 -20.87 -11.33
CA PHE A 212 -3.34 -20.37 -11.55
C PHE A 212 -4.44 -21.19 -10.87
N GLU A 213 -4.18 -22.46 -10.58
CA GLU A 213 -5.17 -23.38 -9.98
C GLU A 213 -5.12 -23.40 -8.44
N THR A 214 -4.13 -22.75 -7.84
CA THR A 214 -3.91 -22.76 -6.40
C THR A 214 -4.41 -21.49 -5.73
N GLN A 215 -5.02 -21.65 -4.56
CA GLN A 215 -5.35 -20.56 -3.66
C GLN A 215 -4.52 -20.69 -2.39
N THR A 216 -3.97 -19.57 -1.93
CA THR A 216 -3.14 -19.51 -0.71
C THR A 216 -3.69 -18.48 0.27
N THR A 217 -3.33 -18.58 1.55
CA THR A 217 -3.67 -17.57 2.58
C THR A 217 -2.45 -16.80 3.06
N SER A 218 -1.33 -16.91 2.34
CA SER A 218 -0.02 -16.34 2.73
C SER A 218 -0.05 -14.80 2.84
N THR A 219 -0.88 -14.12 2.04
CA THR A 219 -1.05 -12.66 2.10
C THR A 219 -1.57 -12.16 3.45
N ILE A 220 -2.35 -12.97 4.18
CA ILE A 220 -2.97 -12.56 5.47
C ILE A 220 -1.90 -12.11 6.45
N ALA A 221 -0.81 -12.87 6.58
CA ALA A 221 0.24 -12.61 7.55
C ALA A 221 0.93 -11.25 7.29
N ALA A 222 1.37 -11.02 6.04
CA ALA A 222 2.03 -9.77 5.66
C ALA A 222 1.10 -8.55 5.79
N MET A 223 -0.17 -8.68 5.39
CA MET A 223 -1.15 -7.61 5.55
C MET A 223 -1.47 -7.34 7.02
N GLY A 224 -1.56 -8.38 7.84
CA GLY A 224 -1.79 -8.28 9.29
C GLY A 224 -0.66 -7.54 9.99
N VAL A 225 0.60 -7.87 9.67
CA VAL A 225 1.78 -7.14 10.17
C VAL A 225 1.75 -5.67 9.73
N ASN A 226 1.42 -5.38 8.45
CA ASN A 226 1.37 -4.01 7.96
C ASN A 226 0.32 -3.16 8.71
N ILE A 227 -0.83 -3.74 9.04
CA ILE A 227 -1.88 -3.09 9.84
C ILE A 227 -1.40 -2.91 11.28
N LEU A 228 -0.85 -3.96 11.89
CA LEU A 228 -0.33 -3.94 13.26
C LEU A 228 0.71 -2.85 13.48
N GLU A 229 1.69 -2.71 12.58
CA GLU A 229 2.73 -1.68 12.65
C GLU A 229 2.14 -0.26 12.68
N ALA A 230 1.14 0.01 11.83
CA ALA A 230 0.47 1.30 11.76
C ALA A 230 -0.43 1.54 12.97
N SER A 231 -1.18 0.53 13.44
CA SER A 231 -1.99 0.62 14.67
C SER A 231 -1.13 0.90 15.91
N VAL A 232 0.03 0.26 16.03
CA VAL A 232 0.97 0.54 17.14
C VAL A 232 1.50 1.96 17.07
N THR A 233 1.80 2.46 15.87
CA THR A 233 2.25 3.84 15.65
C THR A 233 1.16 4.86 16.03
N ASP A 234 -0.10 4.59 15.69
CA ASP A 234 -1.27 5.40 16.05
C ASP A 234 -1.48 5.49 17.58
N CYS A 235 -1.14 4.45 18.33
CA CYS A 235 -1.30 4.44 19.79
C CYS A 235 -0.20 5.19 20.55
N ILE A 236 1.03 5.21 20.03
CA ILE A 236 2.20 5.73 20.76
C ILE A 236 2.60 7.13 20.27
N GLY A 237 2.27 7.45 19.02
CA GLY A 237 2.66 8.72 18.41
C GLY A 237 1.87 9.92 18.93
N THR A 238 2.19 11.09 18.38
CA THR A 238 1.50 12.37 18.66
C THR A 238 0.00 12.35 18.34
N SER A 239 -0.48 11.32 17.65
CA SER A 239 -1.88 11.18 17.25
C SER A 239 -2.76 10.46 18.29
N SER A 240 -2.17 9.94 19.40
CA SER A 240 -2.91 9.25 20.47
C SER A 240 -4.07 10.09 20.99
N ASP A 241 -3.81 11.38 21.24
CA ASP A 241 -4.75 12.33 21.83
C ASP A 241 -5.76 12.89 20.80
N SER A 242 -5.62 12.53 19.53
CA SER A 242 -6.49 12.94 18.42
C SER A 242 -7.16 11.72 17.76
N GLY A 243 -7.56 10.74 18.58
CA GLY A 243 -8.27 9.54 18.13
C GLY A 243 -7.40 8.41 17.61
N GLY A 244 -6.09 8.43 17.86
CA GLY A 244 -5.14 7.40 17.42
C GLY A 244 -5.53 6.01 17.88
N LYS A 245 -5.85 5.89 19.18
CA LYS A 245 -6.32 4.64 19.77
C LYS A 245 -7.58 4.09 19.11
N LEU A 246 -8.60 4.93 18.86
CA LEU A 246 -9.85 4.51 18.21
C LEU A 246 -9.59 3.99 16.79
N ASN A 247 -8.68 4.63 16.05
CA ASN A 247 -8.28 4.15 14.74
C ASN A 247 -7.49 2.84 14.82
N ALA A 248 -6.61 2.69 15.81
CA ALA A 248 -5.86 1.46 16.03
C ALA A 248 -6.80 0.27 16.31
N GLU A 249 -7.83 0.46 17.14
CA GLU A 249 -8.90 -0.50 17.42
C GLU A 249 -9.61 -0.93 16.11
N ALA A 250 -9.96 0.02 15.23
CA ALA A 250 -10.51 -0.30 13.91
C ALA A 250 -9.55 -1.17 13.07
N GLY A 251 -8.24 -0.93 13.16
CA GLY A 251 -7.20 -1.75 12.53
C GLY A 251 -7.22 -3.21 13.01
N PHE A 252 -7.48 -3.46 14.30
CA PHE A 252 -7.65 -4.83 14.80
C PHE A 252 -8.93 -5.49 14.28
N GLY A 253 -9.99 -4.71 14.05
CA GLY A 253 -11.18 -5.21 13.35
C GLY A 253 -10.88 -5.66 11.92
N LEU A 254 -10.10 -4.86 11.16
CA LEU A 254 -9.64 -5.26 9.82
C LEU A 254 -8.84 -6.57 9.83
N ILE A 255 -7.94 -6.74 10.80
CA ILE A 255 -7.15 -7.97 10.96
C ILE A 255 -8.07 -9.15 11.26
N GLU A 256 -8.96 -9.03 12.23
CA GLU A 256 -9.84 -10.12 12.64
C GLU A 256 -10.78 -10.57 11.50
N ILE A 257 -11.38 -9.62 10.77
CA ILE A 257 -12.23 -9.94 9.61
C ILE A 257 -11.44 -10.77 8.59
N MET A 258 -10.22 -10.36 8.26
CA MET A 258 -9.36 -11.05 7.30
C MET A 258 -8.93 -12.43 7.79
N GLU A 259 -8.55 -12.56 9.07
CA GLU A 259 -8.07 -13.82 9.65
C GLU A 259 -9.20 -14.85 9.84
N GLN A 260 -10.38 -14.45 10.34
CA GLN A 260 -11.53 -15.34 10.51
C GLN A 260 -12.06 -15.86 9.16
N ASN A 261 -12.17 -14.98 8.17
CA ASN A 261 -12.67 -15.35 6.84
C ASN A 261 -11.64 -16.04 5.95
N ARG A 262 -10.37 -16.13 6.39
CA ARG A 262 -9.28 -16.80 5.65
C ARG A 262 -9.16 -16.32 4.20
N TYR A 263 -9.17 -15.00 4.00
CA TYR A 263 -9.07 -14.41 2.66
C TYR A 263 -7.90 -14.99 1.86
N SER A 264 -8.18 -15.34 0.60
CA SER A 264 -7.26 -16.09 -0.23
C SER A 264 -6.60 -15.21 -1.29
N THR A 265 -5.46 -15.67 -1.79
CA THR A 265 -4.73 -15.11 -2.91
C THR A 265 -4.66 -16.13 -4.04
N SER A 266 -4.82 -15.70 -5.28
CA SER A 266 -4.60 -16.53 -6.46
C SER A 266 -4.09 -15.71 -7.63
N PHE A 267 -3.42 -16.36 -8.57
CA PHE A 267 -2.97 -15.69 -9.79
C PHE A 267 -4.05 -15.68 -10.87
N LYS A 268 -4.10 -14.59 -11.65
CA LYS A 268 -4.97 -14.46 -12.81
C LYS A 268 -4.24 -13.77 -13.95
N MET A 269 -4.52 -14.19 -15.19
CA MET A 269 -4.13 -13.43 -16.38
C MET A 269 -5.14 -12.31 -16.60
N LEU A 270 -4.66 -11.07 -16.61
CA LEU A 270 -5.44 -9.89 -16.95
C LEU A 270 -4.78 -9.14 -18.09
N ASN A 271 -5.57 -8.47 -18.93
CA ASN A 271 -5.04 -7.56 -19.95
C ASN A 271 -4.95 -6.13 -19.43
N THR A 272 -5.76 -5.79 -18.44
CA THR A 272 -5.92 -4.41 -17.99
C THR A 272 -6.33 -4.39 -16.51
N ILE A 273 -5.75 -3.46 -15.76
CA ILE A 273 -6.08 -3.17 -14.37
C ILE A 273 -6.37 -1.67 -14.30
N LEU A 274 -7.62 -1.31 -14.08
CA LEU A 274 -8.09 0.08 -14.02
C LEU A 274 -8.99 0.28 -12.81
N PRO A 275 -9.16 1.53 -12.33
CA PRO A 275 -10.18 1.82 -11.33
C PRO A 275 -11.57 1.42 -11.79
N GLU A 276 -12.41 0.99 -10.85
CA GLU A 276 -13.82 0.67 -11.05
C GLU A 276 -14.53 1.81 -11.78
N GLY A 277 -15.31 1.48 -12.83
CA GLY A 277 -16.07 2.45 -13.60
C GLY A 277 -15.24 3.30 -14.58
N THR A 278 -14.00 2.90 -14.87
CA THR A 278 -13.15 3.52 -15.90
C THR A 278 -12.85 2.54 -17.03
N SER A 279 -12.33 3.05 -18.15
CA SER A 279 -12.09 2.22 -19.34
C SER A 279 -10.90 2.72 -20.17
N LEU A 280 -10.47 1.89 -21.12
CA LEU A 280 -9.63 2.31 -22.23
C LEU A 280 -10.50 2.55 -23.46
N GLU A 281 -10.21 3.61 -24.20
CA GLU A 281 -10.76 3.81 -25.53
C GLU A 281 -10.08 2.87 -26.55
N ASN A 282 -10.63 2.79 -27.77
CA ASN A 282 -10.12 1.90 -28.83
C ASN A 282 -8.65 2.18 -29.20
N ASN A 283 -8.18 3.41 -29.00
CA ASN A 283 -6.80 3.83 -29.23
C ASN A 283 -5.90 3.65 -27.99
N LEU A 284 -6.38 2.96 -26.95
CA LEU A 284 -5.74 2.76 -25.65
C LEU A 284 -5.64 4.02 -24.76
N SER A 285 -6.28 5.12 -25.13
CA SER A 285 -6.38 6.30 -24.27
C SER A 285 -7.12 5.97 -22.98
N TYR A 286 -6.58 6.43 -21.86
CA TYR A 286 -7.16 6.21 -20.54
C TYR A 286 -8.27 7.21 -20.24
N SER A 287 -9.45 6.73 -19.85
CA SER A 287 -10.64 7.58 -19.69
C SER A 287 -10.50 8.71 -18.65
N LEU A 288 -9.63 8.59 -17.65
CA LEU A 288 -9.41 9.68 -16.67
C LEU A 288 -8.36 10.70 -17.12
N ILE A 289 -7.42 10.28 -17.96
CA ILE A 289 -6.32 11.09 -18.47
C ILE A 289 -6.18 10.74 -19.97
N PRO A 290 -7.03 11.29 -20.86
CA PRO A 290 -7.09 10.87 -22.26
C PRO A 290 -5.77 11.03 -23.05
N ASP A 291 -4.90 11.91 -22.55
CA ASP A 291 -3.55 12.15 -23.05
C ASP A 291 -2.53 11.05 -22.71
N LEU A 292 -2.89 10.11 -21.84
CA LEU A 292 -2.09 8.95 -21.47
C LEU A 292 -2.66 7.70 -22.16
N LYS A 293 -1.81 6.97 -22.88
CA LYS A 293 -2.15 5.63 -23.37
C LYS A 293 -1.62 4.57 -22.43
N VAL A 294 -2.42 3.54 -22.21
CA VAL A 294 -2.12 2.47 -21.26
C VAL A 294 -2.01 1.14 -22.00
N ASP A 295 -0.95 0.39 -21.71
CA ASP A 295 -0.71 -0.93 -22.29
C ASP A 295 -1.82 -1.92 -21.90
N ASN A 296 -2.25 -2.75 -22.85
CA ASN A 296 -3.30 -3.76 -22.63
C ASN A 296 -2.79 -5.20 -22.84
N SER A 297 -1.47 -5.40 -22.76
CA SER A 297 -0.84 -6.69 -22.93
C SER A 297 -1.21 -7.62 -21.77
N PRO A 298 -1.31 -8.95 -22.03
CA PRO A 298 -1.60 -9.92 -21.00
C PRO A 298 -0.47 -9.98 -19.95
N LYS A 299 -0.86 -10.00 -18.67
CA LYS A 299 0.03 -10.00 -17.51
C LYS A 299 -0.55 -10.83 -16.37
N LYS A 300 0.34 -11.44 -15.59
CA LYS A 300 -0.02 -12.21 -14.38
C LYS A 300 -0.18 -11.28 -13.19
N VAL A 301 -1.31 -11.39 -12.51
CA VAL A 301 -1.70 -10.54 -11.37
C VAL A 301 -2.00 -11.42 -10.17
N SER A 302 -1.43 -11.09 -9.02
CA SER A 302 -1.70 -11.70 -7.73
C SER A 302 -2.95 -11.07 -7.11
N GLN A 303 -4.09 -11.72 -7.30
CA GLN A 303 -5.37 -11.23 -6.79
C GLN A 303 -5.57 -11.64 -5.33
N PHE A 304 -5.84 -10.67 -4.46
CA PHE A 304 -6.19 -10.88 -3.06
C PHE A 304 -7.70 -10.75 -2.88
N HIS A 305 -8.39 -11.87 -2.67
CA HIS A 305 -9.85 -11.93 -2.65
C HIS A 305 -10.41 -11.40 -1.33
N ILE A 306 -10.76 -10.12 -1.36
CA ILE A 306 -11.36 -9.37 -0.24
C ILE A 306 -12.69 -8.75 -0.65
N PRO A 307 -13.63 -8.57 0.29
CA PRO A 307 -14.85 -7.83 0.02
C PRO A 307 -14.57 -6.33 -0.07
N TRP A 308 -15.38 -5.61 -0.85
CA TRP A 308 -15.25 -4.17 -1.05
C TRP A 308 -15.39 -3.39 0.28
N GLN A 309 -16.21 -3.87 1.22
CA GLN A 309 -16.36 -3.26 2.55
C GLN A 309 -15.04 -3.21 3.32
N TRP A 310 -14.25 -4.29 3.23
CA TRP A 310 -12.94 -4.36 3.89
C TRP A 310 -11.95 -3.38 3.25
N ARG A 311 -11.92 -3.31 1.91
CA ARG A 311 -11.10 -2.35 1.15
C ARG A 311 -11.44 -0.91 1.54
N ASP A 312 -12.72 -0.58 1.62
CA ASP A 312 -13.18 0.79 1.90
C ASP A 312 -12.85 1.22 3.33
N LEU A 313 -13.06 0.34 4.33
CA LEU A 313 -12.60 0.58 5.69
C LEU A 313 -11.08 0.71 5.73
N TYR A 314 -10.35 -0.16 5.04
CA TYR A 314 -8.89 -0.10 4.98
C TYR A 314 -8.39 1.25 4.44
N ASN A 315 -8.94 1.71 3.33
CA ASN A 315 -8.58 3.00 2.73
C ASN A 315 -8.88 4.16 3.69
N CYS A 316 -10.06 4.17 4.30
CA CYS A 316 -10.45 5.21 5.25
C CYS A 316 -9.58 5.22 6.52
N TRP A 317 -9.31 4.04 7.07
CA TRP A 317 -8.44 3.82 8.22
C TRP A 317 -6.99 4.28 7.94
N ASN A 318 -6.44 3.90 6.78
CA ASN A 318 -5.07 4.24 6.41
C ASN A 318 -4.94 5.73 6.06
N LEU A 319 -5.97 6.36 5.47
CA LEU A 319 -5.99 7.80 5.20
C LEU A 319 -5.86 8.60 6.49
N ARG A 320 -6.65 8.26 7.52
CA ARG A 320 -6.54 8.89 8.83
C ARG A 320 -5.14 8.70 9.44
N PHE A 321 -4.63 7.46 9.43
CA PHE A 321 -3.29 7.16 9.94
C PHE A 321 -2.22 8.03 9.26
N VAL A 322 -2.26 8.12 7.93
CA VAL A 322 -1.28 8.88 7.13
C VAL A 322 -1.35 10.37 7.44
N ILE A 323 -2.56 10.96 7.46
CA ILE A 323 -2.75 12.39 7.72
C ILE A 323 -2.31 12.76 9.14
N ALA A 324 -2.53 11.88 10.12
CA ALA A 324 -2.23 12.18 11.51
C ALA A 324 -0.76 11.97 11.91
N ASN A 325 -0.04 11.04 11.25
CA ASN A 325 1.28 10.59 11.71
C ASN A 325 2.41 10.85 10.70
N LEU A 326 2.12 11.07 9.42
CA LEU A 326 3.12 11.17 8.36
C LEU A 326 3.12 12.57 7.73
N ASP A 327 3.57 12.68 6.48
CA ASP A 327 3.53 13.92 5.69
C ASP A 327 2.11 14.17 5.18
N PRO A 328 1.46 15.30 5.53
CA PRO A 328 0.06 15.54 5.18
C PRO A 328 -0.14 16.05 3.74
N VAL A 329 0.92 16.32 2.98
CA VAL A 329 0.84 16.91 1.65
C VAL A 329 0.87 15.83 0.57
N LEU A 330 1.87 14.97 0.57
CA LEU A 330 2.10 13.97 -0.48
C LEU A 330 1.63 12.57 -0.10
N VAL A 331 1.88 12.12 1.13
CA VAL A 331 1.63 10.72 1.50
C VAL A 331 0.13 10.35 1.45
N PRO A 332 -0.84 11.24 1.77
CA PRO A 332 -2.26 10.93 1.62
C PRO A 332 -2.63 10.58 0.17
N LEU A 333 -1.95 11.17 -0.81
CA LEU A 333 -2.24 10.93 -2.23
C LEU A 333 -2.12 9.45 -2.60
N LYS A 334 -1.26 8.68 -1.92
CA LYS A 334 -1.11 7.22 -2.15
C LYS A 334 -2.42 6.44 -2.02
N LEU A 335 -3.39 7.00 -1.31
CA LEU A 335 -4.70 6.40 -1.05
C LEU A 335 -5.83 7.16 -1.75
N LEU A 336 -5.54 8.25 -2.45
CA LEU A 336 -6.51 9.03 -3.24
C LEU A 336 -6.31 8.87 -4.75
N ILE A 337 -5.19 8.29 -5.18
CA ILE A 337 -4.95 7.86 -6.57
C ILE A 337 -6.11 6.95 -6.99
N PRO A 338 -6.92 7.31 -8.01
CA PRO A 338 -8.07 6.52 -8.43
C PRO A 338 -7.76 5.03 -8.62
N THR A 339 -6.61 4.72 -9.25
CA THR A 339 -6.21 3.33 -9.48
C THR A 339 -6.12 2.53 -8.17
N VAL A 340 -5.74 3.15 -7.04
CA VAL A 340 -5.73 2.54 -5.70
C VAL A 340 -7.09 2.66 -5.01
N PHE A 341 -7.63 3.88 -4.97
CA PHE A 341 -8.76 4.25 -4.10
C PHE A 341 -10.07 3.57 -4.50
N SER A 342 -10.20 3.27 -5.80
CA SER A 342 -11.31 2.52 -6.38
C SER A 342 -10.81 1.34 -7.20
N ALA A 343 -9.71 0.71 -6.76
CA ALA A 343 -9.28 -0.57 -7.31
C ALA A 343 -10.36 -1.62 -7.10
N GLU A 344 -10.62 -2.47 -8.10
CA GLU A 344 -11.34 -3.72 -7.89
C GLU A 344 -10.78 -4.45 -6.65
N PRO A 345 -11.61 -4.93 -5.70
CA PRO A 345 -11.14 -5.42 -4.41
C PRO A 345 -10.05 -6.49 -4.53
N ALA A 346 -10.21 -7.38 -5.53
CA ALA A 346 -9.25 -8.43 -5.84
C ALA A 346 -7.85 -7.90 -6.22
N ASN A 347 -7.78 -6.74 -6.89
CA ASN A 347 -6.52 -6.16 -7.36
C ASN A 347 -5.90 -5.16 -6.36
N PHE A 348 -6.66 -4.76 -5.33
CA PHE A 348 -6.31 -3.69 -4.40
C PHE A 348 -4.91 -3.84 -3.78
N LYS A 349 -4.55 -5.05 -3.33
CA LYS A 349 -3.24 -5.32 -2.72
C LYS A 349 -2.09 -4.95 -3.66
N GLU A 350 -2.14 -5.44 -4.89
CA GLU A 350 -1.05 -5.34 -5.85
C GLU A 350 -0.81 -3.89 -6.26
N VAL A 351 -1.88 -3.21 -6.70
CA VAL A 351 -1.85 -1.78 -7.04
C VAL A 351 -1.29 -0.96 -5.87
N ARG A 352 -1.78 -1.24 -4.65
CA ARG A 352 -1.34 -0.51 -3.46
C ARG A 352 0.13 -0.73 -3.16
N VAL A 353 0.68 -1.93 -3.39
CA VAL A 353 2.11 -2.21 -3.21
C VAL A 353 2.94 -1.36 -4.17
N LEU A 354 2.55 -1.25 -5.44
CA LEU A 354 3.24 -0.41 -6.43
C LEU A 354 3.28 1.05 -6.00
N THR A 355 2.12 1.62 -5.66
CA THR A 355 2.02 3.01 -5.21
C THR A 355 2.77 3.24 -3.89
N LEU A 356 2.71 2.28 -2.95
CA LEU A 356 3.41 2.39 -1.68
C LEU A 356 4.93 2.36 -1.88
N PHE A 357 5.43 1.45 -2.73
CA PHE A 357 6.83 1.40 -3.11
C PHE A 357 7.27 2.74 -3.71
N LEU A 358 6.52 3.24 -4.69
CA LEU A 358 6.79 4.53 -5.35
C LEU A 358 6.89 5.67 -4.34
N LEU A 359 5.84 5.89 -3.54
CA LEU A 359 5.76 7.08 -2.68
C LEU A 359 6.68 7.00 -1.46
N VAL A 360 6.86 5.81 -0.85
CA VAL A 360 7.82 5.66 0.26
C VAL A 360 9.23 6.02 -0.20
N ASN A 361 9.64 5.56 -1.39
CA ASN A 361 10.96 5.87 -1.91
C ASN A 361 11.09 7.34 -2.34
N ILE A 362 10.07 7.94 -2.97
CA ILE A 362 10.12 9.38 -3.29
C ILE A 362 10.25 10.21 -2.01
N VAL A 363 9.39 9.99 -1.02
CA VAL A 363 9.34 10.80 0.21
C VAL A 363 10.63 10.67 1.02
N ILE A 364 11.16 9.45 1.14
CA ILE A 364 12.37 9.17 1.92
C ILE A 364 13.63 9.58 1.16
N ASP A 365 13.79 9.15 -0.09
CA ASP A 365 15.07 9.30 -0.81
C ASP A 365 15.24 10.69 -1.43
N LYS A 366 14.13 11.40 -1.72
CA LYS A 366 14.16 12.80 -2.18
C LYS A 366 13.91 13.82 -1.06
N ASP A 367 13.64 13.35 0.16
CA ASP A 367 13.34 14.16 1.34
C ASP A 367 12.32 15.27 1.01
N THR A 368 11.17 14.87 0.47
CA THR A 368 10.16 15.80 -0.08
C THR A 368 9.68 16.84 0.92
N ARG A 369 9.75 16.52 2.23
CA ARG A 369 9.44 17.45 3.34
C ARG A 369 10.32 18.70 3.34
N LYS A 370 11.53 18.63 2.80
CA LYS A 370 12.44 19.76 2.65
C LYS A 370 12.29 20.49 1.32
N ASN A 371 11.52 19.95 0.39
CA ASN A 371 11.30 20.59 -0.90
C ASN A 371 10.23 21.68 -0.76
N PRO A 372 10.55 22.96 -1.09
CA PRO A 372 9.61 24.07 -0.91
C PRO A 372 8.26 23.90 -1.60
N ILE A 373 8.19 23.16 -2.72
CA ILE A 373 6.90 22.95 -3.42
C ILE A 373 5.91 22.12 -2.61
N PHE A 374 6.39 21.24 -1.73
CA PHE A 374 5.56 20.38 -0.88
C PHE A 374 5.46 20.89 0.55
N ALA A 375 5.89 22.13 0.82
CA ALA A 375 5.76 22.73 2.13
C ALA A 375 4.28 22.88 2.49
N ASN A 376 3.87 22.38 3.66
CA ASN A 376 2.52 22.61 4.13
C ASN A 376 2.38 24.06 4.64
N HIS A 377 1.66 24.89 3.89
CA HIS A 377 1.46 26.30 4.24
C HIS A 377 0.26 26.56 5.15
N PHE A 378 -0.53 25.54 5.47
CA PHE A 378 -1.78 25.73 6.20
C PHE A 378 -2.12 24.59 7.16
N PHE A 379 -2.71 24.94 8.31
CA PHE A 379 -3.21 23.99 9.31
C PHE A 379 -4.63 24.38 9.70
N PHE A 380 -5.57 23.44 9.60
CA PHE A 380 -6.96 23.66 9.98
C PHE A 380 -7.10 23.80 11.49
N LYS A 381 -7.88 24.80 11.94
CA LYS A 381 -8.05 25.08 13.38
C LYS A 381 -8.60 23.88 14.16
N ASN A 382 -9.57 23.19 13.57
CA ASN A 382 -10.27 22.07 14.20
C ASN A 382 -9.69 20.69 13.83
N ALA A 383 -8.43 20.63 13.36
CA ALA A 383 -7.81 19.39 12.91
C ALA A 383 -7.87 18.26 13.94
N LYS A 384 -7.62 18.57 15.23
CA LYS A 384 -7.66 17.58 16.31
C LYS A 384 -9.06 16.97 16.49
N GLU A 385 -10.10 17.80 16.44
CA GLU A 385 -11.49 17.36 16.57
C GLU A 385 -11.91 16.48 15.39
N MET A 386 -11.55 16.88 14.16
CA MET A 386 -11.81 16.09 12.95
C MET A 386 -11.12 14.72 13.01
N LEU A 387 -9.84 14.67 13.42
CA LEU A 387 -9.09 13.42 13.55
C LEU A 387 -9.65 12.50 14.64
N LEU A 388 -10.11 13.07 15.75
CA LEU A 388 -10.77 12.33 16.82
C LEU A 388 -12.06 11.68 16.31
N LYS A 389 -12.91 12.46 15.64
CA LYS A 389 -14.17 11.95 15.09
C LYS A 389 -13.94 10.90 14.01
N TRP A 390 -12.93 11.08 13.17
CA TRP A 390 -12.58 10.11 12.14
C TRP A 390 -12.17 8.76 12.75
N GLY A 391 -11.39 8.76 13.83
CA GLY A 391 -11.06 7.54 14.57
C GLY A 391 -12.30 6.83 15.12
N GLU A 392 -13.24 7.57 15.70
CA GLU A 392 -14.52 7.04 16.19
C GLU A 392 -15.36 6.41 15.07
N ILE A 393 -15.48 7.09 13.92
CA ILE A 393 -16.22 6.59 12.75
C ILE A 393 -15.59 5.28 12.25
N ASN A 394 -14.27 5.23 12.11
CA ASN A 394 -13.57 4.02 11.66
C ASN A 394 -13.80 2.85 12.62
N LYS A 395 -13.76 3.09 13.94
CA LYS A 395 -14.05 2.08 14.96
C LYS A 395 -15.48 1.55 14.84
N ASN A 396 -16.47 2.45 14.79
CA ASN A 396 -17.87 2.09 14.70
C ASN A 396 -18.17 1.28 13.43
N TYR A 397 -17.57 1.69 12.30
CA TYR A 397 -17.70 0.97 11.05
C TYR A 397 -17.03 -0.41 11.10
N ALA A 398 -15.85 -0.52 11.72
CA ALA A 398 -15.19 -1.82 11.93
C ALA A 398 -16.03 -2.78 12.78
N ASN A 399 -16.60 -2.31 13.88
CA ASN A 399 -17.52 -3.10 14.71
C ASN A 399 -18.75 -3.58 13.93
N LYS A 400 -19.33 -2.70 13.10
CA LYS A 400 -20.43 -3.07 12.21
C LYS A 400 -20.00 -4.19 11.23
N LEU A 401 -18.85 -4.04 10.58
CA LEU A 401 -18.35 -5.06 9.64
C LEU A 401 -18.03 -6.39 10.33
N LEU A 402 -17.51 -6.37 11.56
CA LEU A 402 -17.30 -7.59 12.34
C LEU A 402 -18.62 -8.35 12.55
N GLN A 403 -19.69 -7.63 12.91
CA GLN A 403 -21.03 -8.23 13.08
C GLN A 403 -21.60 -8.78 11.76
N GLU A 404 -21.31 -8.13 10.63
CA GLU A 404 -21.83 -8.53 9.31
C GLU A 404 -21.02 -9.67 8.65
N LEU A 405 -19.71 -9.71 8.88
CA LEU A 405 -18.77 -10.56 8.12
C LEU A 405 -18.12 -11.68 8.94
N CYS A 406 -18.28 -11.71 10.27
CA CYS A 406 -17.67 -12.73 11.13
C CYS A 406 -18.72 -13.61 11.81
N SER A 407 -18.43 -14.91 11.94
CA SER A 407 -19.32 -15.84 12.63
C SER A 407 -19.29 -15.70 14.15
N GLU A 408 -18.14 -15.28 14.70
CA GLU A 408 -17.94 -15.03 16.12
C GLU A 408 -17.44 -13.58 16.31
N PRO A 409 -18.35 -12.58 16.20
CA PRO A 409 -17.95 -11.18 16.28
C PRO A 409 -17.48 -10.85 17.69
N LYS A 410 -16.35 -10.15 17.77
CA LYS A 410 -15.85 -9.50 18.98
C LYS A 410 -15.77 -8.01 18.73
N GLU A 411 -15.88 -7.22 19.78
CA GLU A 411 -15.72 -5.77 19.68
C GLU A 411 -14.24 -5.40 19.46
N THR A 412 -13.99 -4.33 18.71
CA THR A 412 -12.64 -3.87 18.33
C THR A 412 -11.72 -3.55 19.51
N ASP A 413 -12.28 -3.07 20.63
CA ASP A 413 -11.54 -2.79 21.86
C ASP A 413 -11.05 -4.09 22.52
N GLU A 414 -11.88 -5.12 22.58
CA GLU A 414 -11.50 -6.45 23.06
C GLU A 414 -10.38 -7.03 22.19
N LEU A 415 -10.51 -6.93 20.86
CA LEU A 415 -9.50 -7.40 19.91
C LEU A 415 -8.15 -6.69 20.12
N TYR A 416 -8.18 -5.37 20.31
CA TYR A 416 -7.01 -4.55 20.57
C TYR A 416 -6.30 -4.96 21.87
N HIS A 417 -7.04 -5.05 22.99
CA HIS A 417 -6.46 -5.38 24.31
C HIS A 417 -5.90 -6.80 24.40
N GLN A 418 -6.45 -7.73 23.63
CA GLN A 418 -5.94 -9.11 23.55
C GLN A 418 -4.64 -9.22 22.74
N ALA A 419 -4.43 -8.34 21.75
CA ALA A 419 -3.30 -8.43 20.84
C ALA A 419 -2.10 -7.54 21.24
N LEU A 420 -2.36 -6.42 21.94
CA LEU A 420 -1.35 -5.45 22.36
C LEU A 420 -1.33 -5.26 23.87
N ASN A 421 -0.12 -5.30 24.43
CA ASN A 421 0.11 -4.82 25.79
C ASN A 421 0.27 -3.30 25.74
N GLU A 422 -0.77 -2.56 26.15
CA GLU A 422 -0.78 -1.09 26.14
C GLU A 422 0.38 -0.46 26.92
N ARG A 423 0.89 -1.15 27.94
CA ARG A 423 2.03 -0.66 28.74
C ARG A 423 3.35 -0.79 27.99
N PHE A 424 3.47 -1.77 27.09
CA PHE A 424 4.70 -2.05 26.35
C PHE A 424 4.41 -2.37 24.87
N PRO A 425 3.84 -1.43 24.10
CA PRO A 425 3.33 -1.71 22.76
C PRO A 425 4.45 -2.02 21.75
N TYR A 426 5.65 -1.43 21.88
CA TYR A 426 6.82 -1.82 21.06
C TYR A 426 7.32 -3.23 21.35
N LEU A 427 7.22 -3.71 22.60
CA LEU A 427 7.57 -5.10 22.92
C LEU A 427 6.55 -6.06 22.32
N SER A 428 5.26 -5.71 22.36
CA SER A 428 4.22 -6.48 21.66
C SER A 428 4.47 -6.53 20.15
N LEU A 429 4.78 -5.39 19.53
CA LEU A 429 5.13 -5.35 18.10
C LEU A 429 6.36 -6.23 17.81
N GLY A 430 7.43 -6.09 18.58
CA GLY A 430 8.64 -6.91 18.42
C GLY A 430 8.37 -8.41 18.56
N SER A 431 7.51 -8.81 19.51
CA SER A 431 7.09 -10.21 19.64
C SER A 431 6.31 -10.72 18.45
N HIS A 432 5.42 -9.90 17.86
CA HIS A 432 4.65 -10.28 16.68
C HIS A 432 5.55 -10.38 15.45
N LEU A 433 6.46 -9.43 15.26
CA LEU A 433 7.44 -9.46 14.18
C LEU A 433 8.35 -10.69 14.27
N LEU A 434 8.81 -11.04 15.48
CA LEU A 434 9.61 -12.26 15.67
C LEU A 434 8.83 -13.52 15.28
N LYS A 435 7.57 -13.63 15.71
CA LYS A 435 6.71 -14.76 15.32
C LYS A 435 6.47 -14.82 13.82
N TYR A 436 6.24 -13.67 13.18
CA TYR A 436 6.10 -13.58 11.73
C TYR A 436 7.38 -14.03 11.01
N ILE A 437 8.55 -13.60 11.45
CA ILE A 437 9.83 -14.03 10.87
C ILE A 437 10.04 -15.55 11.03
N MET A 438 9.59 -16.13 12.14
CA MET A 438 9.72 -17.58 12.39
C MET A 438 8.73 -18.43 11.57
N ASP A 439 7.56 -17.89 11.21
CA ASP A 439 6.54 -18.56 10.39
C ASP A 439 5.79 -17.57 9.50
N PRO A 440 6.39 -17.10 8.39
CA PRO A 440 5.82 -16.03 7.57
C PRO A 440 4.47 -16.36 6.92
N HIS A 441 4.18 -17.64 6.68
CA HIS A 441 2.95 -18.07 6.01
C HIS A 441 1.85 -18.46 7.00
N GLY A 442 2.19 -19.11 8.12
CA GLY A 442 1.26 -19.55 9.15
C GLY A 442 0.97 -18.51 10.22
N PHE A 443 1.79 -17.45 10.33
CA PHE A 443 1.59 -16.39 11.32
C PHE A 443 0.21 -15.74 11.22
N ARG A 444 -0.40 -15.52 12.38
CA ARG A 444 -1.63 -14.76 12.57
C ARG A 444 -1.44 -13.87 13.78
N VAL A 445 -1.87 -12.63 13.68
CA VAL A 445 -1.79 -11.65 14.78
C VAL A 445 -2.67 -12.10 15.95
N ARG A 446 -3.79 -12.78 15.66
CA ARG A 446 -4.81 -13.15 16.66
C ARG A 446 -4.84 -14.63 17.02
N ALA A 447 -4.05 -15.48 16.38
CA ALA A 447 -4.05 -16.91 16.72
C ALA A 447 -3.70 -17.11 18.20
N LYS A 448 -4.49 -17.96 18.88
CA LYS A 448 -4.10 -18.49 20.19
C LYS A 448 -2.69 -19.05 20.08
N PRO A 449 -1.83 -18.89 21.10
CA PRO A 449 -0.50 -19.49 21.06
C PRO A 449 -0.66 -20.96 20.69
N LEU A 450 0.02 -21.39 19.64
CA LEU A 450 0.21 -22.81 19.37
C LEU A 450 0.60 -23.44 20.70
N GLN A 451 -0.22 -24.40 21.18
CA GLN A 451 0.28 -25.34 22.17
C GLN A 451 1.60 -25.84 21.62
N ALA A 452 2.67 -25.57 22.36
CA ALA A 452 4.03 -25.83 21.96
C ALA A 452 4.14 -27.26 21.42
N LEU A 453 4.16 -27.40 20.09
CA LEU A 453 4.62 -28.61 19.44
C LEU A 453 6.14 -28.55 19.53
N GLY A 454 6.65 -29.22 20.57
CA GLY A 454 8.08 -29.51 20.73
C GLY A 454 8.89 -28.35 21.27
N SER A 455 9.30 -28.49 22.53
CA SER A 455 10.44 -27.77 23.09
C SER A 455 11.71 -28.04 22.27
N HIS A 456 12.02 -27.17 21.32
CA HIS A 456 13.37 -27.06 20.78
C HIS A 456 13.93 -25.68 21.15
N SER A 457 14.59 -25.68 22.30
CA SER A 457 15.46 -24.62 22.78
C SER A 457 16.56 -24.34 21.74
N PHE A 458 16.89 -23.05 21.60
CA PHE A 458 17.91 -22.43 20.75
C PHE A 458 19.35 -22.99 20.92
N PHE A 459 19.57 -24.02 21.76
CA PHE A 459 20.87 -24.61 22.08
C PHE A 459 20.95 -26.15 21.95
N SER A 460 20.14 -26.80 21.10
CA SER A 460 20.40 -28.21 20.77
C SER A 460 21.30 -28.35 19.54
N ASN A 461 22.52 -28.85 19.77
CA ASN A 461 23.51 -29.26 18.76
C ASN A 461 22.88 -30.10 17.63
N PRO A 462 23.40 -30.01 16.39
CA PRO A 462 22.95 -30.90 15.32
C PRO A 462 23.29 -32.35 15.65
N ALA A 463 22.26 -33.20 15.66
CA ALA A 463 22.44 -34.65 15.78
C ALA A 463 23.25 -35.18 14.57
N PRO A 464 24.03 -36.27 14.75
CA PRO A 464 25.01 -36.69 13.77
C PRO A 464 24.35 -37.24 12.50
N LYS A 465 24.94 -36.92 11.35
CA LYS A 465 24.63 -37.53 10.05
C LYS A 465 24.77 -39.05 10.16
N THR A 466 23.67 -39.78 10.06
CA THR A 466 23.71 -41.24 9.86
C THR A 466 24.27 -41.53 8.48
N LYS A 467 25.36 -42.29 8.48
CA LYS A 467 26.01 -42.85 7.30
C LYS A 467 25.11 -43.89 6.66
N THR A 468 25.16 -43.91 5.33
CA THR A 468 24.77 -45.00 4.44
C THR A 468 25.37 -46.32 4.92
N GLU A 469 24.55 -47.37 5.03
CA GLU A 469 25.02 -48.76 5.03
C GLU A 469 24.28 -49.52 3.92
N ASP A 470 24.97 -49.65 2.79
CA ASP A 470 24.86 -50.82 1.92
C ASP A 470 25.35 -52.03 2.70
N GLN A 471 24.50 -53.02 2.95
CA GLN A 471 24.95 -54.39 3.20
C GLN A 471 24.10 -55.39 2.39
N ILE A 472 24.73 -55.80 1.30
CA ILE A 472 24.65 -57.07 0.61
C ILE A 472 24.49 -58.21 1.63
N ASN A 473 23.48 -59.06 1.42
CA ASN A 473 23.45 -60.40 2.00
C ASN A 473 23.28 -61.42 0.87
N ASP A 474 24.41 -61.92 0.41
CA ASP A 474 24.53 -63.13 -0.37
C ASP A 474 24.90 -64.29 0.56
N ASN A 475 24.25 -65.43 0.33
CA ASN A 475 24.57 -66.79 0.79
C ASN A 475 24.33 -67.16 2.26
N GLN A 476 23.40 -68.12 2.47
CA GLN A 476 23.84 -69.50 2.72
C GLN A 476 22.75 -70.55 2.49
N TYR A 477 23.22 -71.68 1.97
CA TYR A 477 22.56 -72.88 1.47
C TYR A 477 22.36 -73.92 2.60
N GLN A 478 21.23 -74.67 2.50
CA GLN A 478 21.06 -76.10 2.82
C GLN A 478 21.00 -76.58 4.28
N PRO A 479 20.38 -77.75 4.58
CA PRO A 479 20.04 -78.90 3.70
C PRO A 479 18.65 -78.90 3.07
#